data_AF-A0A9D9MVH9-F1
#
_entry.id   AF-A0A9D9MVH9-F1
#
_cell.length_a   1.000
_cell.length_b   1.000
_cell.length_c   1.000
_cell.angle_alpha   90.00
_cell.angle_beta   90.00
_cell.angle_gamma   90.00
#
_symmetry.space_group_name_H-M   'P 1'
#
loop_
_entity.id
_entity.type
_entity.pdbx_description
1 polymer ?
#
loop_
_entity_poly.entity_id
_entity_poly.type
_entity_poly.pdbx_seq_one_letter_code
_entity_poly.pdbx_strand_id
1 'polypeptide(L)'
;MGRRYLFLILSAAALISGGLSGFPSAGAAAIKDSDFDQLTDESETGTYKTDPSVFDTDGDGVGDGEEIVSGTSPLDPRSSRIIDLTREDVGILGNHEQWPWYFARATGILAFILLTIVSVYGLVISSRAFRRIISGAAAYELHRTFSWMALGAVVLHVSSFFFDDFLNISVVEAFVPGALERSYTSALGYDMGLAVALGIAGLYFMLILILTSEFRSKLSPKTWRMTHYVSFIAYLAFVAHGVMAGTDSKETWMQILYAGSLSLVTTLVLVRILSRTLIPKIRAAWKASASVADQSGSTPPSA
;
A
#
# COMPACT_ATOMS: atom_id res chain seq x y z
N MET A 1 30.97 -18.96 -1.80
CA MET A 1 30.75 -17.61 -1.20
C MET A 1 29.36 -17.00 -1.42
N GLY A 2 28.48 -17.50 -2.31
CA GLY A 2 27.16 -16.90 -2.57
C GLY A 2 26.11 -17.03 -1.46
N ARG A 3 26.09 -18.16 -0.72
CA ARG A 3 25.12 -18.43 0.35
C ARG A 3 25.20 -17.46 1.54
N ARG A 4 26.38 -16.97 1.91
CA ARG A 4 26.56 -16.07 3.07
C ARG A 4 25.98 -14.66 2.85
N TYR A 5 25.90 -14.20 1.61
CA TYR A 5 25.28 -12.91 1.28
C TYR A 5 23.77 -13.01 1.16
N LEU A 6 23.23 -14.15 0.72
CA LEU A 6 21.79 -14.42 0.73
C LEU A 6 21.27 -14.47 2.17
N PHE A 7 22.00 -15.11 3.08
CA PHE A 7 21.69 -15.08 4.51
C PHE A 7 21.75 -13.67 5.08
N LEU A 8 22.76 -12.84 4.80
CA LEU A 8 22.80 -11.45 5.30
C LEU A 8 21.69 -10.55 4.71
N ILE A 9 21.23 -10.80 3.48
CA ILE A 9 20.10 -10.07 2.87
C ILE A 9 18.77 -10.53 3.51
N LEU A 10 18.62 -11.82 3.81
CA LEU A 10 17.46 -12.37 4.52
C LEU A 10 17.47 -11.99 6.02
N SER A 11 18.64 -11.87 6.64
CA SER A 11 18.80 -11.42 8.03
C SER A 11 18.57 -9.93 8.19
N ALA A 12 18.87 -9.12 7.17
CA ALA A 12 18.50 -7.70 7.15
C ALA A 12 16.98 -7.51 7.00
N ALA A 13 16.29 -8.43 6.30
CA ALA A 13 14.82 -8.47 6.29
C ALA A 13 14.25 -8.90 7.66
N ALA A 14 14.92 -9.82 8.37
CA ALA A 14 14.54 -10.24 9.73
C ALA A 14 14.84 -9.19 10.82
N LEU A 15 15.80 -8.29 10.60
CA LEU A 15 16.14 -7.19 11.52
C LEU A 15 15.21 -5.98 11.44
N ILE A 16 14.28 -5.95 10.47
CA ILE A 16 13.15 -5.00 10.45
C ILE A 16 11.85 -5.67 10.94
N SER A 17 11.86 -6.98 11.19
CA SER A 17 10.78 -7.72 11.88
C SER A 17 10.83 -7.61 13.41
N GLY A 18 11.76 -6.83 13.97
CA GLY A 18 11.94 -6.62 15.41
C GLY A 18 11.13 -5.45 15.99
N GLY A 19 9.89 -5.26 15.51
CA GLY A 19 9.02 -4.14 15.89
C GLY A 19 7.56 -4.54 16.08
N LEU A 20 7.30 -5.74 16.60
CA LEU A 20 5.98 -6.14 17.11
C LEU A 20 6.09 -6.45 18.60
N SER A 21 6.51 -5.45 19.38
CA SER A 21 6.47 -5.54 20.84
C SER A 21 6.29 -4.13 21.39
N GLY A 22 5.02 -3.71 21.49
CA GLY A 22 4.67 -2.40 22.02
C GLY A 22 3.39 -1.82 21.44
N PHE A 23 2.31 -2.61 21.38
CA PHE A 23 1.00 -1.99 21.40
C PHE A 23 0.72 -1.61 22.86
N PRO A 24 0.63 -0.32 23.22
CA PRO A 24 -0.05 0.01 24.46
C PRO A 24 -1.48 -0.48 24.28
N SER A 25 -1.92 -1.42 25.12
CA SER A 25 -3.33 -1.70 25.33
C SER A 25 -3.94 -0.41 25.89
N ALA A 26 -4.39 0.46 25.00
CA ALA A 26 -5.23 1.58 25.37
C ALA A 26 -6.51 0.95 25.92
N GLY A 27 -6.65 0.96 27.25
CA GLY A 27 -7.92 0.74 27.92
C GLY A 27 -8.86 1.89 27.56
N ALA A 28 -9.42 1.86 26.35
CA ALA A 28 -10.80 2.26 26.15
C ALA A 28 -11.62 1.04 26.59
N ALA A 29 -12.69 1.24 27.35
CA ALA A 29 -13.68 0.19 27.55
C ALA A 29 -14.03 -0.34 26.15
N ALA A 30 -13.66 -1.59 25.86
CA ALA A 30 -13.97 -2.20 24.57
C ALA A 30 -15.48 -2.17 24.47
N ILE A 31 -15.99 -1.34 23.56
CA ILE A 31 -17.41 -1.36 23.26
C ILE A 31 -17.66 -2.76 22.69
N LYS A 32 -18.50 -3.53 23.36
CA LYS A 32 -18.77 -4.91 23.01
C LYS A 32 -19.62 -4.92 21.74
N ASP A 33 -19.18 -5.70 20.79
CA ASP A 33 -19.79 -5.99 19.49
C ASP A 33 -19.56 -7.51 19.35
N SER A 34 -20.61 -8.31 19.50
CA SER A 34 -20.46 -9.75 19.73
C SER A 34 -20.51 -10.59 18.46
N ASP A 35 -21.03 -10.07 17.37
CA ASP A 35 -21.11 -10.72 16.05
C ASP A 35 -20.31 -10.01 14.95
N PHE A 36 -19.69 -8.87 15.27
CA PHE A 36 -18.74 -8.14 14.44
C PHE A 36 -19.35 -7.51 13.18
N ASP A 37 -20.63 -7.10 13.27
CA ASP A 37 -21.35 -6.46 12.18
C ASP A 37 -21.18 -4.92 12.12
N GLN A 38 -20.38 -4.37 13.05
CA GLN A 38 -20.09 -2.94 13.25
C GLN A 38 -21.18 -2.14 13.98
N LEU A 39 -22.18 -2.81 14.57
CA LEU A 39 -23.01 -2.27 15.63
C LEU A 39 -22.46 -2.68 17.00
N THR A 40 -22.88 -1.98 18.04
CA THR A 40 -22.45 -2.28 19.40
C THR A 40 -23.59 -2.96 20.11
N ASP A 41 -23.32 -3.92 21.01
CA ASP A 41 -24.36 -4.64 21.74
C ASP A 41 -25.37 -3.69 22.41
N GLU A 42 -24.87 -2.54 22.89
CA GLU A 42 -25.68 -1.48 23.49
C GLU A 42 -26.54 -0.75 22.46
N SER A 43 -26.01 -0.45 21.28
CA SER A 43 -26.76 0.21 20.20
C SER A 43 -27.80 -0.71 19.57
N GLU A 44 -27.48 -1.99 19.44
CA GLU A 44 -28.38 -3.04 18.95
C GLU A 44 -29.54 -3.24 19.91
N THR A 45 -29.26 -3.48 21.20
CA THR A 45 -30.31 -3.64 22.20
C THR A 45 -31.08 -2.34 22.45
N GLY A 46 -30.39 -1.20 22.44
CA GLY A 46 -30.91 0.11 22.83
C GLY A 46 -31.69 0.83 21.74
N THR A 47 -31.12 0.89 20.54
CA THR A 47 -31.58 1.76 19.44
C THR A 47 -32.19 0.96 18.30
N TYR A 48 -31.49 -0.04 17.78
CA TYR A 48 -31.86 -0.73 16.54
C TYR A 48 -32.76 -1.95 16.77
N LYS A 49 -32.82 -2.46 18.00
CA LYS A 49 -33.62 -3.62 18.45
C LYS A 49 -33.26 -4.93 17.73
N THR A 50 -32.00 -5.05 17.30
CA THR A 50 -31.38 -6.24 16.72
C THR A 50 -30.81 -7.17 17.79
N ASP A 51 -30.41 -8.39 17.42
CA ASP A 51 -29.78 -9.37 18.33
C ASP A 51 -28.25 -9.23 18.28
N PRO A 52 -27.60 -8.78 19.37
CA PRO A 52 -26.15 -8.54 19.39
C PRO A 52 -25.23 -9.72 19.10
N SER A 53 -25.80 -10.93 19.06
CA SER A 53 -25.06 -12.17 18.84
C SER A 53 -25.29 -12.76 17.45
N VAL A 54 -26.07 -12.07 16.61
CA VAL A 54 -26.48 -12.54 15.30
C VAL A 54 -26.22 -11.42 14.29
N PHE A 55 -25.19 -11.64 13.46
CA PHE A 55 -24.75 -10.71 12.42
C PHE A 55 -25.88 -10.17 11.52
N ASP A 56 -26.94 -10.95 11.31
CA ASP A 56 -28.10 -10.70 10.46
C ASP A 56 -29.36 -11.13 11.22
N THR A 57 -30.02 -10.18 11.89
CA THR A 57 -31.12 -10.47 12.82
C THR A 57 -32.36 -11.00 12.11
N ASP A 58 -32.67 -10.49 10.93
CA ASP A 58 -33.89 -10.87 10.20
C ASP A 58 -33.70 -12.00 9.18
N GLY A 59 -32.44 -12.41 8.97
CA GLY A 59 -32.03 -13.62 8.29
C GLY A 59 -32.10 -13.53 6.78
N ASP A 60 -32.02 -12.34 6.20
CA ASP A 60 -32.12 -12.12 4.77
C ASP A 60 -30.78 -12.14 4.02
N GLY A 61 -29.67 -12.18 4.77
CA GLY A 61 -28.31 -12.29 4.28
C GLY A 61 -27.51 -10.99 4.29
N VAL A 62 -28.10 -9.85 4.71
CA VAL A 62 -27.39 -8.59 4.97
C VAL A 62 -27.17 -8.43 6.47
N GLY A 63 -25.99 -7.92 6.86
CA GLY A 63 -25.73 -7.69 8.28
C GLY A 63 -26.44 -6.45 8.82
N ASP A 64 -26.84 -6.45 10.09
CA ASP A 64 -27.67 -5.40 10.67
C ASP A 64 -27.01 -4.01 10.57
N GLY A 65 -25.70 -3.93 10.83
CA GLY A 65 -24.90 -2.72 10.67
C GLY A 65 -24.80 -2.22 9.25
N GLU A 66 -24.77 -3.12 8.26
CA GLU A 66 -24.76 -2.79 6.85
C GLU A 66 -26.12 -2.23 6.39
N GLU A 67 -27.21 -2.74 6.94
CA GLU A 67 -28.56 -2.22 6.71
C GLU A 67 -28.76 -0.81 7.27
N ILE A 68 -28.30 -0.57 8.49
CA ILE A 68 -28.38 0.76 9.12
C ILE A 68 -27.59 1.80 8.31
N VAL A 69 -26.40 1.45 7.82
CA VAL A 69 -25.61 2.33 6.94
C VAL A 69 -26.30 2.56 5.60
N SER A 70 -26.97 1.53 5.08
CA SER A 70 -27.72 1.57 3.82
C SER A 70 -29.10 2.26 3.94
N GLY A 71 -29.51 2.62 5.16
CA GLY A 71 -30.82 3.20 5.44
C GLY A 71 -31.98 2.21 5.28
N THR A 72 -31.68 0.91 5.30
CA THR A 72 -32.66 -0.18 5.38
C THR A 72 -32.89 -0.56 6.85
N SER A 73 -33.80 -1.50 7.09
CA SER A 73 -34.30 -1.91 8.40
C SER A 73 -33.80 -3.31 8.74
N PRO A 74 -32.95 -3.47 9.77
CA PRO A 74 -32.36 -4.75 10.20
C PRO A 74 -33.33 -5.71 10.91
N LEU A 75 -34.62 -5.47 10.75
CA LEU A 75 -35.72 -6.21 11.37
C LEU A 75 -36.82 -6.53 10.35
N ASP A 76 -36.62 -6.12 9.10
CA ASP A 76 -37.54 -6.39 8.02
C ASP A 76 -36.75 -6.99 6.85
N PRO A 77 -36.86 -8.31 6.65
CA PRO A 77 -36.05 -9.03 5.67
C PRO A 77 -36.44 -8.67 4.23
N ARG A 78 -37.43 -7.80 4.03
CA ARG A 78 -37.81 -7.24 2.72
C ARG A 78 -37.29 -5.82 2.51
N SER A 79 -36.68 -5.22 3.52
CA SER A 79 -36.17 -3.86 3.46
C SER A 79 -34.76 -3.84 2.87
N SER A 80 -33.95 -4.85 3.22
CA SER A 80 -32.77 -5.19 2.46
C SER A 80 -33.24 -5.83 1.14
N ARG A 81 -32.69 -5.35 0.03
CA ARG A 81 -33.10 -5.79 -1.32
C ARG A 81 -32.55 -7.19 -1.68
N ILE A 82 -32.26 -8.06 -0.70
CA ILE A 82 -31.65 -9.38 -0.95
C ILE A 82 -32.68 -10.50 -1.16
N ILE A 83 -33.94 -10.39 -0.68
CA ILE A 83 -35.00 -11.36 -1.05
C ILE A 83 -35.60 -11.08 -2.44
N ASP A 84 -34.75 -10.88 -3.44
CA ASP A 84 -35.21 -10.70 -4.81
C ASP A 84 -34.34 -11.43 -5.85
N LEU A 85 -33.76 -12.56 -5.45
CA LEU A 85 -32.99 -13.45 -6.33
C LEU A 85 -33.82 -14.14 -7.45
N THR A 86 -35.14 -13.89 -7.54
CA THR A 86 -36.02 -14.44 -8.59
C THR A 86 -36.63 -13.40 -9.53
N ARG A 87 -36.28 -12.12 -9.37
CA ARG A 87 -36.83 -11.03 -10.18
C ARG A 87 -35.82 -10.56 -11.22
N GLU A 88 -36.27 -10.47 -12.46
CA GLU A 88 -35.43 -10.20 -13.64
C GLU A 88 -34.75 -8.81 -13.61
N ASP A 89 -35.09 -7.95 -12.65
CA ASP A 89 -34.55 -6.60 -12.43
C ASP A 89 -33.39 -6.52 -11.42
N VAL A 90 -33.09 -7.59 -10.65
CA VAL A 90 -32.13 -7.56 -9.53
C VAL A 90 -31.21 -8.79 -9.45
N GLY A 91 -31.04 -9.50 -10.58
CA GLY A 91 -30.05 -10.57 -10.69
C GLY A 91 -28.60 -10.07 -10.54
N ILE A 92 -27.61 -10.94 -10.77
CA ILE A 92 -26.16 -10.61 -10.83
C ILE A 92 -25.83 -9.47 -11.83
N LEU A 93 -26.80 -9.05 -12.64
CA LEU A 93 -26.76 -7.91 -13.55
C LEU A 93 -27.51 -6.66 -13.05
N GLY A 94 -28.16 -6.69 -11.87
CA GLY A 94 -29.18 -5.72 -11.43
C GLY A 94 -28.83 -4.82 -10.24
N ASN A 95 -27.73 -5.07 -9.50
CA ASN A 95 -27.15 -4.06 -8.60
C ASN A 95 -26.23 -3.12 -9.40
N HIS A 96 -26.83 -2.26 -10.23
CA HIS A 96 -26.08 -1.26 -11.01
C HIS A 96 -25.43 -0.16 -10.16
N GLU A 97 -25.74 -0.05 -8.86
CA GLU A 97 -25.39 1.14 -8.04
C GLU A 97 -24.15 0.96 -7.12
N GLN A 98 -23.68 -0.26 -6.83
CA GLN A 98 -22.53 -0.46 -5.91
C GLN A 98 -21.24 -0.97 -6.58
N TRP A 99 -21.29 -1.43 -7.84
CA TRP A 99 -20.09 -1.87 -8.54
C TRP A 99 -18.96 -0.82 -8.60
N PRO A 100 -19.22 0.52 -8.70
CA PRO A 100 -18.15 1.51 -8.74
C PRO A 100 -17.32 1.50 -7.45
N TRP A 101 -17.97 1.32 -6.30
CA TRP A 101 -17.30 1.25 -5.00
C TRP A 101 -16.38 0.02 -4.89
N TYR A 102 -16.89 -1.18 -5.19
CA TYR A 102 -16.07 -2.41 -5.17
C TYR A 102 -14.94 -2.33 -6.19
N PHE A 103 -15.22 -1.75 -7.36
CA PHE A 103 -14.23 -1.56 -8.41
C PHE A 103 -13.15 -0.54 -7.99
N ALA A 104 -13.52 0.58 -7.38
CA ALA A 104 -12.61 1.58 -6.82
C ALA A 104 -11.68 0.95 -5.77
N ARG A 105 -12.26 0.19 -4.84
CA ARG A 105 -11.55 -0.53 -3.77
C ARG A 105 -10.56 -1.54 -4.35
N ALA A 106 -11.02 -2.44 -5.23
CA ALA A 106 -10.19 -3.48 -5.83
C ALA A 106 -9.06 -2.89 -6.69
N THR A 107 -9.35 -1.90 -7.52
CA THR A 107 -8.35 -1.24 -8.37
C THR A 107 -7.37 -0.38 -7.56
N GLY A 108 -7.80 0.20 -6.44
CA GLY A 108 -6.94 0.92 -5.49
C GLY A 108 -5.94 0.00 -4.79
N ILE A 109 -6.39 -1.16 -4.28
CA ILE A 109 -5.51 -2.18 -3.69
C ILE A 109 -4.55 -2.75 -4.74
N LEU A 110 -5.05 -3.03 -5.96
CA LEU A 110 -4.22 -3.49 -7.07
C LEU A 110 -3.15 -2.44 -7.43
N ALA A 111 -3.52 -1.16 -7.51
CA ALA A 111 -2.59 -0.07 -7.76
C ALA A 111 -1.51 0.01 -6.67
N PHE A 112 -1.88 -0.13 -5.39
CA PHE A 112 -0.94 -0.18 -4.28
C PHE A 112 0.08 -1.31 -4.44
N ILE A 113 -0.38 -2.54 -4.68
CA ILE A 113 0.48 -3.71 -4.88
C ILE A 113 1.42 -3.49 -6.06
N LEU A 114 0.92 -3.00 -7.19
CA LEU A 114 1.72 -2.72 -8.38
C LEU A 114 2.77 -1.64 -8.13
N LEU A 115 2.43 -0.54 -7.43
CA LEU A 115 3.37 0.51 -7.07
C LEU A 115 4.47 0.01 -6.12
N THR A 116 4.16 -0.91 -5.22
CA THR A 116 5.14 -1.61 -4.39
C THR A 116 6.08 -2.45 -5.24
N ILE A 117 5.55 -3.25 -6.17
CA ILE A 117 6.36 -4.04 -7.11
C ILE A 117 7.27 -3.14 -7.95
N VAL A 118 6.76 -2.03 -8.49
CA VAL A 118 7.53 -1.04 -9.25
C VAL A 118 8.69 -0.49 -8.42
N SER A 119 8.44 -0.14 -7.16
CA SER A 119 9.44 0.38 -6.23
C SER A 119 10.53 -0.64 -5.90
N VAL A 120 10.13 -1.90 -5.68
CA VAL A 120 11.05 -3.03 -5.47
C VAL A 120 11.96 -3.21 -6.68
N TYR A 121 11.40 -3.31 -7.89
CA TYR A 121 12.22 -3.51 -9.09
C TYR A 121 13.11 -2.29 -9.40
N GLY A 122 12.66 -1.06 -9.13
CA GLY A 122 13.48 0.14 -9.24
C GLY A 122 14.73 0.09 -8.33
N LEU A 123 14.56 -0.41 -7.10
CA LEU A 123 15.66 -0.63 -6.16
C LEU A 123 16.57 -1.80 -6.57
N VAL A 124 15.99 -2.88 -7.11
CA VAL A 124 16.73 -4.06 -7.61
C VAL A 124 17.65 -3.69 -8.77
N ILE A 125 17.13 -3.03 -9.83
CA ILE A 125 17.91 -2.63 -11.01
C ILE A 125 19.10 -1.75 -10.60
N SER A 126 18.84 -0.82 -9.69
CA SER A 126 19.81 0.21 -9.36
C SER A 126 20.84 -0.24 -8.31
N SER A 127 20.70 -1.43 -7.73
CA SER A 127 21.53 -1.94 -6.63
C SER A 127 22.47 -3.07 -7.08
N ARG A 128 23.74 -3.00 -6.68
CA ARG A 128 24.75 -4.02 -7.06
C ARG A 128 24.51 -5.38 -6.39
N ALA A 129 23.80 -5.39 -5.26
CA ALA A 129 23.51 -6.59 -4.48
C ALA A 129 22.73 -7.66 -5.27
N PHE A 130 21.86 -7.24 -6.19
CA PHE A 130 20.92 -8.14 -6.87
C PHE A 130 21.37 -8.58 -8.28
N ARG A 131 22.53 -8.12 -8.76
CA ARG A 131 23.05 -8.43 -10.11
C ARG A 131 23.29 -9.92 -10.38
N ARG A 132 23.36 -10.75 -9.33
CA ARG A 132 23.53 -12.20 -9.42
C ARG A 132 22.21 -12.98 -9.36
N ILE A 133 21.12 -12.32 -8.96
CA ILE A 133 19.81 -12.94 -8.77
C ILE A 133 18.96 -12.76 -10.02
N ILE A 134 18.94 -11.54 -10.57
CA ILE A 134 18.19 -11.21 -11.77
C ILE A 134 19.07 -10.39 -12.72
N SER A 135 18.90 -10.63 -14.02
CA SER A 135 19.59 -9.84 -15.04
C SER A 135 19.07 -8.40 -15.03
N GLY A 136 19.97 -7.44 -15.29
CA GLY A 136 19.59 -6.03 -15.32
C GLY A 136 18.53 -5.71 -16.39
N ALA A 137 18.56 -6.44 -17.51
CA ALA A 137 17.57 -6.31 -18.58
C ALA A 137 16.18 -6.81 -18.14
N ALA A 138 16.10 -8.02 -17.56
CA ALA A 138 14.82 -8.55 -17.08
C ALA A 138 14.22 -7.68 -15.97
N ALA A 139 15.04 -7.23 -15.02
CA ALA A 139 14.58 -6.33 -13.97
C ALA A 139 14.07 -5.00 -14.53
N TYR A 140 14.73 -4.45 -15.56
CA TYR A 140 14.31 -3.23 -16.24
C TYR A 140 12.97 -3.40 -16.97
N GLU A 141 12.80 -4.48 -17.74
CA GLU A 141 11.53 -4.76 -18.42
C GLU A 141 10.38 -4.95 -17.43
N LEU A 142 10.60 -5.68 -16.32
CA LEU A 142 9.59 -5.84 -15.28
C LEU A 142 9.23 -4.49 -14.63
N HIS A 143 10.21 -3.67 -14.26
CA HIS A 143 9.95 -2.33 -13.72
C HIS A 143 9.12 -1.47 -14.68
N ARG A 144 9.47 -1.48 -15.98
CA ARG A 144 8.76 -0.70 -17.00
C ARG A 144 7.33 -1.21 -17.21
N THR A 145 7.16 -2.52 -17.37
CA THR A 145 5.83 -3.15 -17.56
C THR A 145 4.92 -2.89 -16.36
N PHE A 146 5.40 -3.14 -15.14
CA PHE A 146 4.61 -2.88 -13.93
C PHE A 146 4.33 -1.39 -13.72
N SER A 147 5.19 -0.47 -14.20
CA SER A 147 4.92 0.98 -14.12
C SER A 147 3.71 1.37 -14.96
N TRP A 148 3.61 0.84 -16.19
CA TRP A 148 2.46 1.06 -17.06
C TRP A 148 1.19 0.38 -16.54
N MET A 149 1.31 -0.83 -15.99
CA MET A 149 0.18 -1.50 -15.34
C MET A 149 -0.31 -0.74 -14.11
N ALA A 150 0.61 -0.22 -13.28
CA ALA A 150 0.28 0.60 -12.13
C ALA A 150 -0.46 1.87 -12.57
N LEU A 151 0.00 2.53 -13.64
CA LEU A 151 -0.69 3.72 -14.17
C LEU A 151 -2.11 3.36 -14.62
N GLY A 152 -2.27 2.23 -15.32
CA GLY A 152 -3.58 1.72 -15.71
C GLY A 152 -4.49 1.47 -14.51
N ALA A 153 -3.99 0.82 -13.46
CA ALA A 153 -4.75 0.57 -12.23
C ALA A 153 -5.14 1.88 -11.51
N VAL A 154 -4.24 2.87 -11.44
CA VAL A 154 -4.56 4.20 -10.89
C VAL A 154 -5.61 4.92 -11.74
N VAL A 155 -5.52 4.84 -13.07
CA VAL A 155 -6.53 5.44 -13.96
C VAL A 155 -7.89 4.78 -13.75
N LEU A 156 -7.95 3.45 -13.65
CA LEU A 156 -9.19 2.74 -13.35
C LEU A 156 -9.74 3.12 -11.98
N HIS A 157 -8.88 3.22 -10.97
CA HIS A 157 -9.23 3.65 -9.63
C HIS A 157 -9.82 5.08 -9.62
N VAL A 158 -9.14 6.06 -10.21
CA VAL A 158 -9.67 7.44 -10.30
C VAL A 158 -10.96 7.49 -11.13
N SER A 159 -11.02 6.75 -12.23
CA SER A 159 -12.18 6.77 -13.13
C SER A 159 -13.43 6.19 -12.48
N SER A 160 -13.28 5.23 -11.57
CA SER A 160 -14.40 4.59 -10.87
C SER A 160 -15.24 5.59 -10.06
N PHE A 161 -14.60 6.62 -9.49
CA PHE A 161 -15.29 7.64 -8.69
C PHE A 161 -16.16 8.61 -9.50
N PHE A 162 -16.04 8.62 -10.84
CA PHE A 162 -16.99 9.35 -11.70
C PHE A 162 -18.33 8.63 -11.86
N PHE A 163 -18.39 7.37 -11.46
CA PHE A 163 -19.59 6.54 -11.51
C PHE A 163 -20.10 6.18 -10.11
N ASP A 164 -19.41 6.64 -9.06
CA ASP A 164 -19.73 6.35 -7.67
C ASP A 164 -20.73 7.38 -7.12
N ASP A 165 -21.89 6.91 -6.66
CA ASP A 165 -22.97 7.76 -6.15
C ASP A 165 -22.66 8.37 -4.77
N PHE A 166 -21.73 7.78 -4.01
CA PHE A 166 -21.38 8.22 -2.66
C PHE A 166 -20.41 9.41 -2.67
N LEU A 167 -19.32 9.32 -3.42
CA LEU A 167 -18.31 10.38 -3.54
C LEU A 167 -18.62 11.36 -4.68
N ASN A 168 -19.22 10.89 -5.78
CA ASN A 168 -19.59 11.65 -6.98
C ASN A 168 -18.67 12.84 -7.26
N ILE A 169 -17.38 12.54 -7.50
CA ILE A 169 -16.36 13.58 -7.66
C ILE A 169 -16.47 14.23 -9.03
N SER A 170 -16.39 15.57 -9.07
CA SER A 170 -16.24 16.30 -10.32
C SER A 170 -14.84 16.09 -10.92
N VAL A 171 -14.71 16.38 -12.22
CA VAL A 171 -13.40 16.35 -12.91
C VAL A 171 -12.38 17.27 -12.22
N VAL A 172 -12.82 18.41 -11.68
CA VAL A 172 -11.94 19.33 -10.96
C VAL A 172 -11.46 18.70 -9.65
N GLU A 173 -12.37 18.12 -8.87
CA GLU A 173 -12.03 17.45 -7.60
C GLU A 173 -11.12 16.23 -7.81
N ALA A 174 -11.24 15.52 -8.93
CA ALA A 174 -10.40 14.38 -9.28
C ALA A 174 -8.95 14.76 -9.64
N PHE A 175 -8.71 16.00 -10.11
CA PHE A 175 -7.42 16.40 -10.65
C PHE A 175 -6.80 17.64 -10.00
N VAL A 176 -7.49 18.37 -9.13
CA VAL A 176 -6.96 19.57 -8.46
C VAL A 176 -6.81 19.31 -6.96
N PRO A 177 -5.57 19.27 -6.42
CA PRO A 177 -5.36 19.06 -4.99
C PRO A 177 -6.07 20.13 -4.16
N GLY A 178 -6.87 19.70 -3.18
CA GLY A 178 -7.60 20.59 -2.28
C GLY A 178 -8.92 21.13 -2.83
N ALA A 179 -9.35 20.74 -4.04
CA ALA A 179 -10.66 21.13 -4.57
C ALA A 179 -11.85 20.40 -3.92
N LEU A 180 -11.60 19.27 -3.25
CA LEU A 180 -12.62 18.55 -2.50
C LEU A 180 -12.87 19.23 -1.14
N GLU A 181 -13.85 20.13 -1.09
CA GLU A 181 -14.20 20.92 0.10
C GLU A 181 -15.33 20.29 0.93
N ARG A 182 -15.29 18.96 1.16
CA ARG A 182 -16.32 18.23 1.91
C ARG A 182 -15.76 17.71 3.22
N SER A 183 -16.50 17.87 4.32
CA SER A 183 -16.09 17.45 5.68
C SER A 183 -16.29 15.95 5.94
N TYR A 184 -15.87 15.09 5.01
CA TYR A 184 -15.88 13.65 5.23
C TYR A 184 -14.64 13.20 6.00
N THR A 185 -14.85 12.31 6.96
CA THR A 185 -13.76 11.61 7.64
C THR A 185 -13.62 10.21 7.07
N SER A 186 -12.39 9.79 6.86
CA SER A 186 -12.05 8.41 6.50
C SER A 186 -12.33 7.40 7.63
N ALA A 187 -12.18 6.11 7.33
CA ALA A 187 -12.30 5.04 8.31
C ALA A 187 -11.42 5.29 9.57
N LEU A 188 -10.23 5.86 9.41
CA LEU A 188 -9.31 6.18 10.52
C LEU A 188 -9.51 7.59 11.12
N GLY A 189 -10.54 8.33 10.71
CA GLY A 189 -10.86 9.67 11.22
C GLY A 189 -10.04 10.81 10.60
N TYR A 190 -9.27 10.55 9.54
CA TYR A 190 -8.57 11.60 8.79
C TYR A 190 -9.49 12.36 7.85
N ASP A 191 -9.19 13.63 7.62
CA ASP A 191 -9.82 14.47 6.59
C ASP A 191 -9.65 13.86 5.20
N MET A 192 -10.77 13.60 4.51
CA MET A 192 -10.77 12.99 3.18
C MET A 192 -10.18 13.93 2.12
N GLY A 193 -10.35 15.25 2.27
CA GLY A 193 -9.78 16.24 1.36
C GLY A 193 -8.25 16.15 1.30
N LEU A 194 -7.59 16.05 2.45
CA LEU A 194 -6.14 15.83 2.55
C LEU A 194 -5.72 14.49 1.94
N ALA A 195 -6.45 13.42 2.23
CA ALA A 195 -6.14 12.10 1.69
C ALA A 195 -6.22 12.09 0.15
N VAL A 196 -7.26 12.69 -0.42
CA VAL A 196 -7.45 12.85 -1.87
C VAL A 196 -6.36 13.74 -2.48
N ALA A 197 -6.01 14.86 -1.83
CA ALA A 197 -4.94 15.74 -2.30
C ALA A 197 -3.58 15.03 -2.39
N LEU A 198 -3.27 14.14 -1.43
CA LEU A 198 -2.06 13.29 -1.48
C LEU A 198 -2.12 12.29 -2.65
N GLY A 199 -3.29 11.71 -2.93
CA GLY A 199 -3.51 10.84 -4.10
C GLY A 199 -3.26 11.57 -5.43
N ILE A 200 -3.80 12.79 -5.58
CA ILE A 200 -3.60 13.62 -6.78
C ILE A 200 -2.13 14.03 -6.93
N ALA A 201 -1.47 14.45 -5.84
CA ALA A 201 -0.04 14.74 -5.87
C ALA A 201 0.80 13.50 -6.25
N GLY A 202 0.43 12.33 -5.74
CA GLY A 202 1.02 11.04 -6.13
C GLY A 202 0.87 10.76 -7.62
N LEU A 203 -0.33 10.93 -8.18
CA LEU A 203 -0.60 10.80 -9.62
C LEU A 203 0.29 11.74 -10.44
N TYR A 204 0.42 13.00 -10.04
CA TYR A 204 1.29 13.96 -10.73
C TYR A 204 2.76 13.52 -10.72
N PHE A 205 3.28 13.10 -9.56
CA PHE A 205 4.63 12.57 -9.48
C PHE A 205 4.80 11.34 -10.37
N MET A 206 3.83 10.42 -10.36
CA MET A 206 3.84 9.22 -11.21
C MET A 206 3.91 9.57 -12.69
N LEU A 207 3.08 10.49 -13.17
CA LEU A 207 3.09 10.94 -14.56
C LEU A 207 4.43 11.58 -14.94
N ILE A 208 4.97 12.46 -14.08
CA ILE A 208 6.30 13.06 -14.28
C ILE A 208 7.38 11.96 -14.36
N LEU A 209 7.35 10.97 -13.47
CA LEU A 209 8.33 9.90 -13.42
C LEU A 209 8.27 8.99 -14.64
N ILE A 210 7.07 8.63 -15.11
CA ILE A 210 6.87 7.82 -16.32
C ILE A 210 7.33 8.60 -17.55
N LEU A 211 6.84 9.82 -17.75
CA LEU A 211 7.18 10.63 -18.92
C LEU A 211 8.69 10.90 -19.00
N THR A 212 9.30 11.30 -17.89
CA THR A 212 10.76 11.56 -17.87
C THR A 212 11.58 10.28 -18.08
N SER A 213 11.06 9.10 -17.73
CA SER A 213 11.74 7.82 -17.94
C SER A 213 11.60 7.30 -19.38
N GLU A 214 10.45 7.49 -20.03
CA GLU A 214 10.26 7.16 -21.44
C GLU A 214 11.08 8.09 -22.34
N PHE A 215 11.14 9.38 -22.01
CA PHE A 215 11.96 10.36 -22.73
C PHE A 215 13.38 10.52 -22.16
N ARG A 216 13.90 9.53 -21.43
CA ARG A 216 15.22 9.62 -20.78
C ARG A 216 16.36 9.94 -21.74
N SER A 217 16.24 9.55 -23.02
CA SER A 217 17.24 9.83 -24.06
C SER A 217 17.38 11.31 -24.39
N LYS A 218 16.36 12.13 -24.09
CA LYS A 218 16.34 13.58 -24.30
C LYS A 218 16.82 14.36 -23.06
N LEU A 219 17.10 13.69 -21.95
CA LEU A 219 17.46 14.30 -20.67
C LEU A 219 18.90 14.00 -20.30
N SER A 220 19.55 14.92 -19.57
CA SER A 220 20.85 14.62 -18.98
C SER A 220 20.72 13.49 -17.95
N PRO A 221 21.72 12.59 -17.80
CA PRO A 221 21.68 11.54 -16.80
C PRO A 221 21.58 12.05 -15.36
N LYS A 222 22.02 13.30 -15.09
CA LYS A 222 21.88 13.94 -13.78
C LYS A 222 20.43 14.36 -13.55
N THR A 223 19.85 15.10 -14.50
CA THR A 223 18.46 15.58 -14.44
C THR A 223 17.51 14.41 -14.25
N TRP A 224 17.59 13.40 -15.12
CA TRP A 224 16.72 12.22 -15.02
C TRP A 224 16.85 11.54 -13.64
N ARG A 225 18.07 11.35 -13.11
CA ARG A 225 18.25 10.74 -11.78
C ARG A 225 17.67 11.57 -10.65
N MET A 226 17.87 12.89 -10.68
CA MET A 226 17.34 13.79 -9.66
C MET A 226 15.81 13.78 -9.67
N THR A 227 15.20 13.89 -10.85
CA THR A 227 13.75 13.75 -10.99
C THR A 227 13.29 12.38 -10.51
N HIS A 228 13.99 11.31 -10.89
CA HIS A 228 13.59 9.96 -10.52
C HIS A 228 13.71 9.68 -9.01
N TYR A 229 14.50 10.44 -8.25
CA TYR A 229 14.49 10.35 -6.78
C TYR A 229 13.21 10.88 -6.12
N VAL A 230 12.40 11.67 -6.84
CA VAL A 230 11.05 12.04 -6.39
C VAL A 230 10.17 10.79 -6.22
N SER A 231 10.51 9.66 -6.84
CA SER A 231 9.79 8.38 -6.64
C SER A 231 9.67 7.94 -5.18
N PHE A 232 10.64 8.27 -4.31
CA PHE A 232 10.53 7.95 -2.88
C PHE A 232 9.44 8.78 -2.19
N ILE A 233 9.32 10.06 -2.55
CA ILE A 233 8.26 10.94 -2.04
C ILE A 233 6.91 10.49 -2.60
N ALA A 234 6.85 10.17 -3.89
CA ALA A 234 5.64 9.67 -4.53
C ALA A 234 5.13 8.37 -3.87
N TYR A 235 6.03 7.42 -3.60
CA TYR A 235 5.68 6.18 -2.92
C TYR A 235 5.12 6.42 -1.51
N LEU A 236 5.74 7.32 -0.73
CA LEU A 236 5.22 7.69 0.59
C LEU A 236 3.86 8.41 0.49
N ALA A 237 3.66 9.26 -0.50
CA ALA A 237 2.37 9.90 -0.74
C ALA A 237 1.27 8.87 -1.08
N PHE A 238 1.57 7.85 -1.89
CA PHE A 238 0.62 6.77 -2.18
C PHE A 238 0.31 5.91 -0.96
N VAL A 239 1.31 5.57 -0.13
CA VAL A 239 1.08 4.85 1.13
C VAL A 239 0.21 5.69 2.07
N ALA A 240 0.54 6.98 2.25
CA ALA A 240 -0.23 7.88 3.10
C ALA A 240 -1.66 8.04 2.58
N HIS A 241 -1.85 8.26 1.28
CA HIS A 241 -3.16 8.29 0.63
C HIS A 241 -3.95 7.01 0.88
N GLY A 242 -3.37 5.83 0.66
CA GLY A 242 -4.04 4.56 0.89
C GLY A 242 -4.44 4.37 2.35
N VAL A 243 -3.53 4.61 3.30
CA VAL A 243 -3.81 4.51 4.74
C VAL A 243 -4.92 5.49 5.15
N MET A 244 -4.84 6.73 4.67
CA MET A 244 -5.77 7.79 5.07
C MET A 244 -7.13 7.69 4.36
N ALA A 245 -7.21 7.26 3.11
CA ALA A 245 -8.47 7.22 2.36
C ALA A 245 -9.14 5.83 2.40
N GLY A 246 -8.35 4.76 2.55
CA GLY A 246 -8.81 3.38 2.41
C GLY A 246 -9.85 3.00 3.47
N THR A 247 -10.98 2.47 3.01
CA THR A 247 -12.03 1.91 3.87
C THR A 247 -11.50 0.73 4.69
N ASP A 248 -10.58 -0.05 4.12
CA ASP A 248 -9.96 -1.23 4.73
C ASP A 248 -8.81 -0.91 5.70
N SER A 249 -8.48 0.35 5.96
CA SER A 249 -7.27 0.69 6.73
C SER A 249 -7.33 0.27 8.21
N LYS A 250 -8.52 -0.03 8.73
CA LYS A 250 -8.72 -0.66 10.05
C LYS A 250 -8.46 -2.17 10.03
N GLU A 251 -8.56 -2.80 8.86
CA GLU A 251 -8.45 -4.24 8.73
C GLU A 251 -7.01 -4.72 8.90
N THR A 252 -6.87 -5.80 9.66
CA THR A 252 -5.55 -6.37 9.98
C THR A 252 -4.79 -6.78 8.72
N TRP A 253 -5.46 -7.37 7.73
CA TRP A 253 -4.83 -7.80 6.49
C TRP A 253 -4.28 -6.62 5.68
N MET A 254 -4.97 -5.48 5.67
CA MET A 254 -4.54 -4.28 4.95
C MET A 254 -3.39 -3.59 5.69
N GLN A 255 -3.42 -3.56 7.02
CA GLN A 255 -2.31 -3.08 7.84
C GLN A 255 -1.04 -3.91 7.63
N ILE A 256 -1.16 -5.24 7.54
CA ILE A 256 -0.05 -6.15 7.19
C ILE A 256 0.48 -5.81 5.80
N LEU A 257 -0.41 -5.55 4.83
CA LEU A 257 -0.01 -5.17 3.47
C LEU A 257 0.78 -3.85 3.45
N TYR A 258 0.29 -2.81 4.13
CA TYR A 258 0.99 -1.52 4.27
C TYR A 258 2.34 -1.67 4.96
N ALA A 259 2.37 -2.32 6.13
CA ALA A 259 3.59 -2.50 6.93
C ALA A 259 4.61 -3.37 6.21
N GLY A 260 4.17 -4.46 5.57
CA GLY A 260 5.01 -5.36 4.77
C GLY A 260 5.63 -4.63 3.58
N SER A 261 4.84 -3.82 2.87
CA SER A 261 5.31 -3.00 1.77
C SER A 261 6.37 -1.99 2.20
N LEU A 262 6.10 -1.20 3.24
CA LEU A 262 7.06 -0.22 3.80
C LEU A 262 8.34 -0.89 4.30
N SER A 263 8.22 -2.02 5.01
CA SER A 263 9.35 -2.77 5.55
C SER A 263 10.23 -3.31 4.43
N LEU A 264 9.64 -3.87 3.37
CA LEU A 264 10.35 -4.39 2.22
C LEU A 264 11.11 -3.27 1.49
N VAL A 265 10.44 -2.17 1.15
CA VAL A 265 11.06 -1.05 0.44
C VAL A 265 12.18 -0.43 1.29
N THR A 266 11.94 -0.22 2.59
CA THR A 266 12.96 0.32 3.51
C THR A 266 14.17 -0.60 3.61
N THR A 267 13.95 -1.91 3.75
CA THR A 267 15.04 -2.91 3.75
C THR A 267 15.88 -2.79 2.48
N LEU A 268 15.25 -2.72 1.31
CA LEU A 268 15.96 -2.61 0.04
C LEU A 268 16.72 -1.29 -0.11
N VAL A 269 16.20 -0.18 0.41
CA VAL A 269 16.91 1.10 0.49
C VAL A 269 18.14 0.99 1.38
N LEU A 270 18.02 0.36 2.56
CA LEU A 270 19.15 0.15 3.46
C LEU A 270 20.22 -0.74 2.82
N VAL A 271 19.83 -1.88 2.23
CA VAL A 271 20.74 -2.77 1.48
C VAL A 271 21.47 -2.02 0.37
N ARG A 272 20.76 -1.13 -0.35
CA ARG A 272 21.37 -0.28 -1.37
C ARG A 272 22.43 0.66 -0.78
N ILE A 273 22.13 1.35 0.30
CA ILE A 273 23.06 2.30 0.93
C ILE A 273 24.29 1.55 1.43
N LEU A 274 24.09 0.48 2.21
CA LEU A 274 25.15 -0.34 2.79
C LEU A 274 26.06 -0.97 1.72
N SER A 275 25.47 -1.47 0.63
CA SER A 275 26.24 -2.09 -0.47
C SER A 275 27.07 -1.08 -1.28
N ARG A 276 26.69 0.20 -1.28
CA ARG A 276 27.44 1.26 -1.98
C ARG A 276 28.52 1.90 -1.11
N THR A 277 28.31 2.04 0.20
CA THR A 277 29.20 2.82 1.08
C THR A 277 30.04 1.96 2.03
N LEU A 278 29.41 1.10 2.83
CA LEU A 278 30.08 0.40 3.94
C LEU A 278 30.88 -0.82 3.48
N ILE A 279 30.29 -1.67 2.63
CA ILE A 279 30.95 -2.92 2.20
C ILE A 279 32.30 -2.65 1.51
N PRO A 280 32.43 -1.68 0.59
CA PRO A 280 33.72 -1.36 -0.02
C PRO A 280 34.76 -0.88 1.00
N LYS A 281 34.35 -0.03 1.96
CA LYS A 281 35.23 0.47 3.03
C LYS A 281 35.73 -0.65 3.93
N ILE A 282 34.85 -1.55 4.37
CA ILE A 282 35.21 -2.71 5.20
C ILE A 282 36.18 -3.63 4.45
N ARG A 283 35.92 -3.91 3.17
CA ARG A 283 36.82 -4.74 2.34
C ARG A 283 38.20 -4.10 2.16
N ALA A 284 38.26 -2.78 2.00
CA ALA A 284 39.53 -2.06 1.91
C ALA A 284 40.31 -2.13 3.23
N ALA A 285 39.65 -1.89 4.36
CA ALA A 285 40.25 -1.96 5.69
C ALA A 285 40.78 -3.37 5.99
N TRP A 286 40.01 -4.42 5.70
CA TRP A 286 40.43 -5.80 5.93
C TRP A 286 41.62 -6.22 5.06
N LYS A 287 41.67 -5.77 3.81
CA LYS A 287 42.85 -5.98 2.93
C LYS A 287 44.09 -5.28 3.48
N ALA A 288 43.95 -4.06 3.97
CA ALA A 288 45.06 -3.31 4.57
C ALA A 288 45.59 -4.00 5.84
N SER A 289 44.71 -4.49 6.73
CA SER A 289 45.14 -5.24 7.91
C SER A 289 45.84 -6.56 7.56
N ALA A 290 45.37 -7.27 6.53
CA ALA A 290 45.97 -8.52 6.09
C ALA A 290 47.38 -8.30 5.49
N SER A 291 47.59 -7.24 4.72
CA SER A 291 48.92 -6.92 4.16
C SER A 291 49.95 -6.52 5.22
N VAL A 292 49.53 -5.88 6.31
CA VAL A 292 50.43 -5.53 7.43
C VAL A 292 50.85 -6.80 8.19
N ALA A 293 49.93 -7.73 8.42
CA ALA A 293 50.24 -9.00 9.08
C ALA A 293 51.26 -9.83 8.30
N ASP A 294 51.12 -9.91 6.97
CA ASP A 294 52.03 -10.64 6.08
C ASP A 294 53.46 -10.08 6.11
N GLN A 295 53.61 -8.75 6.13
CA GLN A 295 54.92 -8.09 6.24
C GLN A 295 55.59 -8.27 7.61
N SER A 296 54.81 -8.40 8.68
CA SER A 296 55.35 -8.62 10.04
C SER A 296 55.77 -10.07 10.31
N GLY A 297 55.30 -11.03 9.51
CA GLY A 297 55.65 -12.45 9.62
C GLY A 297 56.87 -12.88 8.81
N SER A 298 57.44 -11.99 7.98
CA SER A 298 58.50 -12.32 7.00
C SER A 298 59.92 -11.95 7.42
N THR A 299 60.20 -11.64 8.69
CA THR A 299 61.58 -11.57 9.20
C THR A 299 62.00 -12.93 9.76
N PRO A 300 62.86 -13.70 9.07
CA PRO A 300 63.50 -14.86 9.68
C PRO A 300 64.41 -14.38 10.81
N PRO A 301 64.59 -15.15 11.90
CA PRO A 301 65.62 -14.85 12.87
C PRO A 301 66.98 -14.82 12.14
N SER A 302 67.69 -13.70 12.24
CA SER A 302 69.09 -13.61 11.81
C SER A 302 69.90 -14.63 12.62
N ALA A 303 70.59 -15.51 11.89
CA ALA A 303 71.45 -16.57 12.42
C ALA A 303 72.57 -16.04 13.33
#